data_AF-A0A7V5SSI3-F1
#
_entry.id   AF-A0A7V5SSI3-F1
#
_cell.length_a   1.000
_cell.length_b   1.000
_cell.length_c   1.000
_cell.angle_alpha   90.00
_cell.angle_beta   90.00
_cell.angle_gamma   90.00
#
_symmetry.space_group_name_H-M   'P 1'
#
loop_
_entity.id
_entity.type
_entity.pdbx_description
1 polymer ?
#
loop_
_entity_poly.entity_id
_entity_poly.type
_entity_poly.pdbx_seq_one_letter_code
_entity_poly.pdbx_strand_id
1 'polypeptide(L)'
;MTKWPIVEILKINEKRFVKLEYITRITEHIMDAEKCILCGQCVKVCPKQALERAPIKKGVKQSRYERMPYFKDPKKCVFCGIC
;
A
#
# COMPACT_ATOMS: atom_id res chain seq x y z
N MET A 1 11.08 -8.12 23.43
CA MET A 1 11.17 -6.77 22.82
C MET A 1 10.41 -6.78 21.50
N THR A 2 9.27 -6.10 21.41
CA THR A 2 8.53 -5.91 20.16
C THR A 2 9.37 -5.10 19.18
N LYS A 3 9.51 -5.58 17.94
CA LYS A 3 10.36 -4.97 16.91
C LYS A 3 9.61 -3.81 16.25
N TRP A 4 10.00 -2.58 16.58
CA TRP A 4 9.46 -1.36 15.98
C TRP A 4 10.07 -1.08 14.59
N PRO A 5 9.36 -0.37 13.69
CA PRO A 5 7.95 -0.02 13.78
C PRO A 5 7.02 -1.23 13.60
N ILE A 6 5.87 -1.20 14.27
CA ILE A 6 4.78 -2.17 14.08
C ILE A 6 4.07 -1.78 12.78
N VAL A 7 3.83 -2.77 11.91
CA VAL A 7 3.22 -2.58 10.60
C VAL A 7 1.97 -3.41 10.51
N GLU A 8 0.84 -2.78 10.22
CA GLU A 8 -0.44 -3.43 10.00
C GLU A 8 -0.96 -3.10 8.60
N ILE A 9 -1.36 -4.12 7.85
CA ILE A 9 -1.99 -3.97 6.54
C ILE A 9 -3.38 -4.59 6.61
N LEU A 10 -4.41 -3.78 6.43
CA LEU A 10 -5.81 -4.19 6.57
C LEU A 10 -6.56 -3.98 5.26
N LYS A 11 -7.50 -4.89 4.97
CA LYS A 11 -8.54 -4.69 3.96
C LYS A 11 -9.85 -4.39 4.69
N ILE A 12 -10.38 -3.19 4.49
CA ILE A 12 -11.71 -2.82 4.98
C ILE A 12 -12.51 -2.35 3.78
N ASN A 13 -13.58 -3.08 3.44
CA ASN A 13 -14.31 -2.93 2.18
C ASN A 13 -13.35 -3.03 0.98
N GLU A 14 -13.40 -2.08 0.05
CA GLU A 14 -12.52 -1.99 -1.11
C GLU A 14 -11.27 -1.11 -0.85
N LYS A 15 -10.93 -0.83 0.42
CA LYS A 15 -9.77 -0.01 0.79
C LYS A 15 -8.64 -0.84 1.42
N ARG A 16 -7.40 -0.50 1.09
CA ARG A 16 -6.17 -1.02 1.71
C ARG A 16 -5.60 0.04 2.65
N PHE A 17 -5.55 -0.30 3.93
CA PHE A 17 -4.95 0.52 4.98
C PHE A 17 -3.55 -0.01 5.26
N VAL A 18 -2.59 0.90 5.40
CA VAL A 18 -1.23 0.60 5.84
C VAL A 18 -0.93 1.50 7.02
N LYS A 19 -0.90 0.92 8.21
CA LYS A 19 -0.67 1.61 9.48
C LYS A 19 0.73 1.28 9.98
N LEU A 20 1.53 2.31 10.24
CA LEU A 20 2.83 2.21 10.87
C LEU A 20 2.76 2.89 12.23
N GLU A 21 3.02 2.11 13.27
CA GLU A 21 3.17 2.62 14.63
C GLU A 21 4.65 2.64 14.98
N TYR A 22 5.12 3.83 15.36
CA TYR A 22 6.41 4.09 16.00
C TYR A 22 6.17 4.39 17.47
N ILE A 23 7.25 4.54 18.23
CA ILE A 23 7.21 4.81 19.68
C ILE A 23 6.35 6.05 20.00
N THR A 24 6.39 7.09 19.17
CA THR A 24 5.73 8.38 19.44
C THR A 24 4.68 8.78 18.41
N ARG A 25 4.51 8.02 17.33
CA ARG A 25 3.65 8.42 16.20
C ARG A 25 3.03 7.22 15.52
N ILE A 26 1.78 7.40 15.13
CA ILE A 26 1.05 6.49 14.25
C ILE A 26 0.85 7.23 12.93
N THR A 27 1.12 6.56 11.82
CA THR A 27 0.81 7.10 10.49
C THR A 27 0.07 6.07 9.66
N GLU A 28 -0.95 6.52 8.94
CA GLU A 28 -1.83 5.69 8.14
C GLU A 28 -1.81 6.15 6.68
N HIS A 29 -1.82 5.19 5.77
CA HIS A 29 -2.01 5.41 4.35
C HIS A 29 -3.18 4.56 3.84
N ILE A 30 -4.08 5.16 3.06
CA ILE A 30 -5.28 4.50 2.55
C ILE A 30 -5.24 4.50 1.01
N MET A 31 -5.43 3.34 0.40
CA MET A 31 -5.69 3.23 -1.04
C MET A 31 -7.08 2.66 -1.28
N ASP A 32 -7.86 3.32 -2.13
CA ASP A 32 -9.24 2.96 -2.44
C ASP A 32 -9.33 2.30 -3.81
N ALA A 33 -9.71 1.02 -3.85
CA ALA A 33 -9.76 0.24 -5.07
C ALA A 33 -10.92 0.65 -5.99
N GLU A 34 -11.97 1.30 -5.48
CA GLU A 34 -13.06 1.82 -6.31
C GLU A 34 -12.60 3.06 -7.09
N LYS A 35 -11.71 3.86 -6.50
CA LYS A 35 -11.12 5.05 -7.13
C LYS A 35 -9.87 4.73 -7.95
N CYS A 36 -9.19 3.63 -7.66
CA CYS A 36 -7.97 3.26 -8.35
C CYS A 36 -8.24 2.83 -9.80
N ILE A 37 -7.72 3.60 -10.76
CA ILE A 37 -7.79 3.28 -12.19
C ILE A 37 -6.62 2.42 -12.69
N LEU A 38 -5.80 1.87 -11.78
CA LEU A 38 -4.68 0.98 -12.08
C LEU A 38 -3.57 1.57 -12.98
N CYS A 39 -3.37 2.90 -12.96
CA CYS A 39 -2.34 3.55 -13.78
C CYS A 39 -0.90 3.22 -13.31
N GLY A 40 -0.71 3.00 -12.00
CA GLY A 40 0.59 2.71 -11.40
C GLY A 40 1.51 3.91 -11.24
N GLN A 41 1.01 5.15 -11.31
CA GLN A 41 1.82 6.34 -11.05
C GLN A 41 2.41 6.34 -9.65
N CYS A 42 1.63 5.95 -8.62
CA CYS A 42 2.09 5.81 -7.24
C CYS A 42 3.37 4.95 -7.10
N VAL A 43 3.48 3.86 -7.88
CA VAL A 43 4.68 3.02 -7.93
C VAL A 43 5.85 3.74 -8.58
N LYS A 44 5.60 4.42 -9.71
CA LYS A 44 6.62 5.13 -10.50
C LYS A 44 7.21 6.33 -9.75
N VAL A 45 6.37 7.12 -9.08
CA VAL A 45 6.79 8.37 -8.43
C VAL A 45 7.38 8.16 -7.04
N CYS A 46 7.19 6.98 -6.42
CA CYS A 46 7.67 6.74 -5.05
C CYS A 46 9.20 6.76 -4.99
N PRO A 47 9.82 7.77 -4.35
CA PRO A 47 11.28 7.91 -4.33
C PRO A 47 11.97 6.80 -3.53
N LYS A 48 11.22 6.11 -2.67
CA LYS A 48 11.71 5.03 -1.82
C LYS A 48 11.39 3.64 -2.37
N GLN A 49 10.70 3.56 -3.50
CA GLN A 49 10.28 2.29 -4.12
C GLN A 49 9.58 1.36 -3.10
N ALA A 50 8.72 1.94 -2.25
CA ALA A 50 8.00 1.21 -1.21
C ALA A 50 6.80 0.41 -1.76
N LEU A 51 6.33 0.78 -2.96
CA LEU A 51 5.16 0.24 -3.63
C LEU A 51 5.56 -0.69 -4.80
N GLU A 52 4.70 -1.64 -5.13
CA GLU A 52 4.84 -2.55 -6.27
C GLU A 52 3.48 -2.75 -6.96
N ARG A 53 3.51 -3.03 -8.28
CA ARG A 53 2.30 -3.42 -9.01
C ARG A 53 1.87 -4.82 -8.56
N ALA A 54 0.56 -5.03 -8.42
CA ALA A 54 0.04 -6.35 -8.11
C ALA A 54 0.26 -7.33 -9.29
N PRO A 55 0.53 -8.61 -9.01
CA PRO A 55 0.72 -9.61 -10.05
C PRO A 55 -0.59 -9.88 -10.80
N ILE A 56 -0.50 -9.92 -12.13
CA ILE A 56 -1.62 -10.27 -13.01
C ILE A 56 -1.57 -11.77 -13.27
N LYS A 57 -2.59 -12.51 -12.80
CA LYS A 57 -2.70 -13.96 -13.00
C LYS A 57 -3.51 -14.24 -14.27
N LYS A 58 -2.89 -14.84 -15.28
CA LYS A 58 -3.57 -15.21 -16.53
C LYS A 58 -4.64 -16.27 -16.25
N GLY A 59 -5.81 -16.13 -16.89
CA GLY A 59 -6.92 -17.08 -16.76
C GLY A 59 -7.67 -17.03 -15.43
N VAL A 60 -7.34 -16.09 -14.54
CA VAL A 60 -8.00 -15.91 -13.24
C VAL A 60 -8.70 -14.56 -13.22
N LYS A 61 -10.00 -14.54 -12.87
CA LYS A 61 -10.73 -13.30 -12.66
C LYS A 61 -10.24 -12.63 -11.37
N GLN A 62 -9.61 -11.46 -11.49
CA GLN A 62 -9.13 -10.66 -10.37
C GLN A 62 -9.99 -9.40 -10.18
N SER A 63 -10.37 -9.13 -8.93
CA SER A 63 -11.04 -7.89 -8.51
C SER A 63 -10.17 -6.64 -8.74
N ARG A 64 -10.75 -5.45 -8.60
CA ARG A 64 -9.98 -4.20 -8.61
C ARG A 64 -8.99 -4.15 -7.46
N TYR A 65 -9.43 -4.53 -6.25
CA TYR A 65 -8.57 -4.59 -5.07
C TYR A 65 -7.33 -5.47 -5.27
N GLU A 66 -7.50 -6.65 -5.88
CA GLU A 66 -6.39 -7.59 -6.15
C GLU A 66 -5.39 -7.06 -7.18
N ARG A 67 -5.82 -6.19 -8.09
CA ARG A 67 -4.95 -5.57 -9.09
C ARG A 67 -4.31 -4.26 -8.63
N MET A 68 -4.77 -3.71 -7.51
CA MET A 68 -4.29 -2.43 -6.99
C MET A 68 -2.84 -2.53 -6.47
N PRO A 69 -1.97 -1.55 -6.78
CA PRO A 69 -0.62 -1.49 -6.23
C PRO A 69 -0.59 -1.60 -4.70
N TYR A 70 0.39 -2.29 -4.15
CA TYR A 70 0.52 -2.54 -2.71
C TYR A 70 1.88 -2.08 -2.19
N PHE A 71 1.97 -1.81 -0.89
CA PHE A 71 3.25 -1.56 -0.24
C PHE A 71 3.98 -2.90 -0.08
N LYS A 72 5.00 -3.12 -0.91
CA LYS A 72 5.89 -4.28 -0.79
C LYS A 72 6.75 -4.17 0.47
N ASP A 73 7.20 -2.95 0.76
CA ASP A 73 7.96 -2.63 1.97
C ASP A 73 7.40 -1.35 2.60
N PRO A 74 6.38 -1.47 3.48
CA PRO A 74 5.78 -0.34 4.16
C PRO A 74 6.78 0.50 4.97
N LYS A 75 7.87 -0.12 5.46
CA LYS A 75 8.89 0.57 6.28
C LYS A 75 9.76 1.52 5.48
N LYS A 76 9.79 1.38 4.15
CA LYS A 76 10.44 2.34 3.25
C LYS A 76 9.61 3.59 3.01
N CYS A 77 8.31 3.57 3.32
CA CYS A 77 7.46 4.75 3.16
C CYS A 77 7.88 5.84 4.16
N VAL A 78 8.19 7.03 3.65
CA VAL A 78 8.50 8.22 4.47
C VAL A 78 7.31 9.15 4.63
N PHE A 79 6.11 8.70 4.25
CA PHE A 79 4.86 9.46 4.33
C PHE A 79 4.91 10.87 3.71
N CYS A 80 5.55 10.97 2.53
CA CYS A 80 5.68 12.23 1.80
C CYS A 80 4.42 12.68 1.03
N GLY A 81 3.45 11.78 0.79
CA GLY A 81 2.19 12.11 0.13
C GLY A 81 2.24 12.31 -1.39
N ILE A 82 3.34 11.96 -2.06
CA ILE A 82 3.47 12.11 -3.53
C ILE A 82 2.63 11.12 -4.35
N CYS A 83 2.21 10.02 -3.73
CA CYS A 83 1.60 8.87 -4.39
C CYS A 83 0.08 8.80 -4.28
#